data_AF-A0A837DAH4-F1
#
_entry.id   AF-A0A837DAH4-F1
#
_cell.length_a   1.000
_cell.length_b   1.000
_cell.length_c   1.000
_cell.angle_alpha   90.00
_cell.angle_beta   90.00
_cell.angle_gamma   90.00
#
_symmetry.space_group_name_H-M   'P 1'
#
loop_
_entity.id
_entity.type
_entity.pdbx_description
1 polymer ?
#
loop_
_entity_poly.entity_id
_entity_poly.type
_entity_poly.pdbx_seq_one_letter_code
_entity_poly.pdbx_strand_id
1 'polypeptide(L)'
;MLTAGLVTNTTPRAAGRSPRRRRPRWWVELLLGLALFGVYALLGALSLPGHERRAFVHGEDILAVQRMLHTDFERSVNHWLADQGWLMVVANYEYAFGYLLVTLVALVWLYRRRPRHYPWARDVFAISTLLAILCFWLYPVAPPRLLPDAGFIDTVRLGGTWGSWGSPMVEGANQLAAMPSLHIGWALWVAVTLFRSGAAWWARIASIGHVLVTFTVIVATGNHYWLDALGGAVVVGIGVLAADLARGKPVMWDASASRRLRRRGRPAYTGAVTDTATDAKTPVPPKAAQLAAARTFVAEHGKPVKAVVQRIGRAGARVLLVGGDGALGDVVVPSVETGEALIEAVEGLERSEWDADTVAATVIGPEHRRRMAGPLARR
;
A
#
# COMPACT_ATOMS: atom_id res chain seq x y z
N MET A 1 -4.78 32.86 47.76
CA MET A 1 -5.25 32.01 46.64
C MET A 1 -5.59 32.92 45.48
N LEU A 2 -4.77 32.91 44.41
CA LEU A 2 -5.11 33.31 43.04
C LEU A 2 -3.90 32.94 42.17
N THR A 3 -4.11 31.98 41.28
CA THR A 3 -3.11 31.22 40.54
C THR A 3 -2.74 31.96 39.25
N ALA A 4 -1.45 32.26 39.07
CA ALA A 4 -0.89 32.78 37.83
C ALA A 4 -0.83 31.66 36.77
N GLY A 5 -1.53 31.86 35.64
CA GLY A 5 -1.49 30.95 34.50
C GLY A 5 -0.18 31.08 33.73
N LEU A 6 0.62 30.00 33.70
CA LEU A 6 1.77 29.86 32.81
C LEU A 6 1.29 29.67 31.37
N VAL A 7 1.55 30.66 30.52
CA VAL A 7 1.42 30.54 29.06
C VAL A 7 2.67 29.82 28.54
N THR A 8 2.52 28.56 28.11
CA THR A 8 3.60 27.82 27.44
C THR A 8 3.61 28.18 25.95
N ASN A 9 4.55 29.04 25.56
CA ASN A 9 4.91 29.27 24.15
C ASN A 9 5.47 27.97 23.56
N THR A 10 4.63 27.21 22.85
CA THR A 10 5.06 26.09 22.02
C THR A 10 5.57 26.62 20.69
N THR A 11 6.89 26.79 20.59
CA THR A 11 7.58 26.97 19.31
C THR A 11 7.31 25.74 18.43
N PRO A 12 6.84 25.90 17.18
CA PRO A 12 6.67 24.78 16.27
C PRO A 12 8.04 24.24 15.90
N ARG A 13 8.37 23.08 16.48
CA ARG A 13 9.57 22.29 16.18
C ARG A 13 9.62 22.04 14.68
N ALA A 14 10.68 22.51 14.03
CA ALA A 14 10.96 22.28 12.62
C ALA A 14 10.67 20.82 12.27
N ALA A 15 9.78 20.59 11.31
CA ALA A 15 9.41 19.27 10.82
C ALA A 15 10.68 18.56 10.31
N GLY A 16 11.25 17.70 11.16
CA GLY A 16 12.40 16.88 10.80
C GLY A 16 12.08 16.11 9.54
N ARG A 17 12.90 16.29 8.49
CA ARG A 17 12.87 15.44 7.29
C ARG A 17 12.90 13.98 7.76
N SER A 18 11.81 13.25 7.54
CA SER A 18 11.75 11.83 7.88
C SER A 18 12.92 11.13 7.20
N PRO A 19 13.74 10.35 7.93
CA PRO A 19 14.89 9.69 7.32
C PRO A 19 14.40 8.84 6.15
N ARG A 20 14.99 9.04 4.96
CA ARG A 20 14.76 8.16 3.80
C ARG A 20 15.28 6.78 4.20
N ARG A 21 14.42 5.95 4.78
CA ARG A 21 14.74 4.57 5.16
C ARG A 21 15.32 3.88 3.91
N ARG A 22 16.63 3.56 3.97
CA ARG A 22 17.35 2.89 2.89
C ARG A 22 16.76 1.48 2.69
N ARG A 23 16.74 1.02 1.44
CA ARG A 23 16.32 -0.35 1.12
C ARG A 23 17.26 -1.33 1.82
N PRO A 24 16.76 -2.41 2.43
CA PRO A 24 17.63 -3.46 2.94
C PRO A 24 18.47 -4.06 1.80
N ARG A 25 19.69 -4.50 2.12
CA ARG A 25 20.62 -5.05 1.13
C ARG A 25 20.10 -6.42 0.67
N TRP A 26 19.97 -6.62 -0.65
CA TRP A 26 19.37 -7.83 -1.23
C TRP A 26 20.05 -9.13 -0.76
N TRP A 27 21.37 -9.10 -0.57
CA TRP A 27 22.12 -10.27 -0.09
C TRP A 27 21.80 -10.63 1.36
N VAL A 28 21.44 -9.67 2.21
CA VAL A 28 20.98 -9.95 3.60
C VAL A 28 19.65 -10.71 3.54
N GLU A 29 18.78 -10.33 2.62
CA GLU A 29 17.48 -10.98 2.42
C GLU A 29 17.63 -12.41 1.93
N LEU A 30 18.60 -12.67 1.04
CA LEU A 30 18.97 -14.03 0.63
C LEU A 30 19.55 -14.85 1.79
N LEU A 31 20.43 -14.26 2.60
CA LEU A 31 20.98 -14.95 3.77
C LEU A 31 19.90 -15.28 4.80
N LEU A 32 18.91 -14.40 5.00
CA LEU A 32 17.77 -14.67 5.88
C LEU A 32 16.91 -15.82 5.33
N GLY A 33 16.66 -15.84 4.01
CA GLY A 33 15.96 -16.95 3.36
C GLY A 33 16.72 -18.27 3.50
N LEU A 34 18.04 -18.25 3.30
CA LEU A 34 18.91 -19.42 3.47
C LEU A 34 18.96 -19.88 4.93
N ALA A 35 18.99 -18.96 5.88
CA ALA A 35 18.93 -19.28 7.31
C ALA A 35 17.60 -19.95 7.68
N LEU A 36 16.47 -19.43 7.17
CA LEU A 36 15.15 -20.03 7.35
C LEU A 36 15.08 -21.46 6.77
N PHE A 37 15.62 -21.64 5.57
CA PHE A 37 15.76 -22.97 4.96
C PHE A 37 16.67 -23.90 5.79
N GLY A 38 17.77 -23.37 6.32
CA GLY A 38 18.68 -24.10 7.21
C GLY A 38 18.00 -24.57 8.49
N VAL A 39 17.15 -23.75 9.11
CA VAL A 39 16.34 -24.15 10.27
C VAL A 39 15.38 -25.29 9.91
N TYR A 40 14.69 -25.19 8.77
CA TYR A 40 13.81 -26.26 8.28
C TYR A 40 14.58 -27.57 8.08
N ALA A 41 15.72 -27.52 7.38
CA ALA A 41 16.55 -28.69 7.11
C ALA A 41 17.09 -29.31 8.41
N LEU A 42 17.52 -28.47 9.36
CA LEU A 42 18.01 -28.92 10.67
C LEU A 42 16.92 -29.66 11.46
N LEU A 43 15.71 -29.10 11.55
CA LEU A 43 14.61 -29.77 12.26
C LEU A 43 14.15 -31.04 11.57
N GLY A 44 14.22 -31.10 10.23
CA GLY A 44 14.01 -32.34 9.48
C GLY A 44 15.02 -33.43 9.85
N ALA A 45 16.29 -33.06 9.98
CA ALA A 45 17.35 -33.99 10.42
C ALA A 45 17.19 -34.42 11.89
N LEU A 46 16.65 -33.54 12.75
CA LEU A 46 16.40 -33.79 14.17
C LEU A 46 15.00 -34.37 14.42
N SER A 47 14.56 -35.32 13.60
CA SER A 47 13.23 -35.93 13.72
C SER A 47 13.04 -36.61 15.08
N LEU A 48 11.93 -36.30 15.74
CA LEU A 48 11.57 -36.87 17.04
C LEU A 48 11.18 -38.36 16.93
N PRO A 49 11.34 -39.18 17.98
CA PRO A 49 10.98 -40.59 17.96
C PRO A 49 9.52 -40.83 17.57
N GLY A 50 9.28 -41.83 16.72
CA GLY A 50 7.93 -42.20 16.28
C GLY A 50 7.24 -41.13 15.41
N HIS A 51 8.00 -40.25 14.75
CA HIS A 51 7.48 -39.16 13.92
C HIS A 51 6.36 -39.61 12.97
N GLU A 52 6.60 -40.67 12.18
CA GLU A 52 5.63 -41.20 11.23
C GLU A 52 4.35 -41.70 11.92
N ARG A 53 4.48 -42.62 12.89
CA ARG A 53 3.31 -43.14 13.63
C ARG A 53 2.47 -42.04 14.25
N ARG A 54 3.10 -41.03 14.87
CA ARG A 54 2.37 -39.89 15.46
C ARG A 54 1.65 -39.06 14.40
N ALA A 55 2.27 -38.86 13.23
CA ALA A 55 1.64 -38.13 12.14
C ALA A 55 0.35 -38.80 11.67
N PHE A 56 0.35 -40.12 11.50
CA PHE A 56 -0.84 -40.88 11.13
C PHE A 56 -1.94 -40.78 12.19
N VAL A 57 -1.60 -40.98 13.47
CA VAL A 57 -2.55 -40.84 14.59
C VAL A 57 -3.17 -39.45 14.63
N HIS A 58 -2.35 -38.38 14.53
CA HIS A 58 -2.89 -37.02 14.52
C HIS A 58 -3.78 -36.73 13.30
N GLY A 59 -3.45 -37.31 12.14
CA GLY A 59 -4.30 -37.20 10.94
C GLY A 59 -5.66 -37.88 11.15
N GLU A 60 -5.66 -39.07 11.74
CA GLU A 60 -6.89 -39.79 12.10
C GLU A 60 -7.72 -39.03 13.14
N ASP A 61 -7.08 -38.46 14.16
CA ASP A 61 -7.73 -37.65 15.21
C ASP A 61 -8.42 -36.41 14.61
N ILE A 62 -7.72 -35.68 13.73
CA ILE A 62 -8.29 -34.51 13.04
C ILE A 62 -9.51 -34.91 12.21
N LEU A 63 -9.40 -36.00 11.44
CA LEU A 63 -10.51 -36.48 10.63
C LEU A 63 -11.68 -36.96 11.49
N ALA A 64 -11.42 -37.59 12.64
CA ALA A 64 -12.45 -37.98 13.60
C ALA A 64 -13.20 -36.78 14.17
N VAL A 65 -12.48 -35.69 14.52
CA VAL A 65 -13.08 -34.42 14.95
C VAL A 65 -13.95 -33.83 13.85
N GLN A 66 -13.48 -33.82 12.60
CA GLN A 66 -14.27 -33.29 11.47
C GLN A 66 -15.55 -34.09 11.22
N ARG A 67 -15.49 -35.42 11.28
CA ARG A 67 -16.66 -36.31 11.18
C ARG A 67 -17.65 -36.07 12.31
N MET A 68 -17.16 -35.91 13.54
CA MET A 68 -18.00 -35.57 14.69
C MET A 68 -18.73 -34.24 14.51
N LEU A 69 -18.07 -33.26 13.86
CA LEU A 69 -18.65 -31.96 13.53
C LEU A 69 -19.44 -31.94 12.22
N HIS A 70 -19.51 -33.06 11.48
CA HIS A 70 -20.09 -33.15 10.13
C HIS A 70 -19.51 -32.12 9.14
N THR A 71 -18.20 -31.92 9.20
CA THR A 71 -17.45 -30.98 8.33
C THR A 71 -16.43 -31.69 7.45
N ASP A 72 -16.54 -33.00 7.27
CA ASP A 72 -15.65 -33.88 6.50
C ASP A 72 -15.95 -33.86 4.98
N PHE A 73 -16.30 -32.69 4.44
CA PHE A 73 -16.65 -32.52 3.03
C PHE A 73 -15.46 -32.72 2.09
N GLU A 74 -14.23 -32.72 2.59
CA GLU A 74 -13.01 -32.82 1.80
C GLU A 74 -12.97 -34.09 0.96
N ARG A 75 -13.49 -35.20 1.48
CA ARG A 75 -13.52 -36.48 0.75
C ARG A 75 -14.34 -36.35 -0.53
N SER A 76 -15.53 -35.77 -0.45
CA SER A 76 -16.42 -35.58 -1.61
C SER A 76 -15.80 -34.67 -2.66
N VAL A 77 -15.14 -33.59 -2.22
CA VAL A 77 -14.46 -32.65 -3.13
C VAL A 77 -13.25 -33.32 -3.79
N ASN A 78 -12.53 -34.17 -3.07
CA ASN A 78 -11.38 -34.89 -3.60
C ASN A 78 -11.75 -35.93 -4.66
N HIS A 79 -12.79 -36.73 -4.42
CA HIS A 79 -13.32 -37.65 -5.43
C HIS A 79 -13.81 -36.90 -6.66
N TRP A 80 -14.55 -35.80 -6.47
CA TRP A 80 -14.99 -34.97 -7.59
C TRP A 80 -13.81 -34.51 -8.45
N LEU A 81 -12.73 -33.98 -7.85
CA LEU A 81 -11.56 -33.50 -8.60
C LEU A 81 -10.84 -34.63 -9.33
N ALA A 82 -10.70 -35.81 -8.71
CA ALA A 82 -10.06 -36.96 -9.31
C ALA A 82 -10.73 -37.37 -10.64
N ASP A 83 -12.03 -37.15 -10.77
CA ASP A 83 -12.80 -37.48 -11.97
C ASP A 83 -12.70 -36.42 -13.10
N GLN A 84 -12.07 -35.27 -12.87
CA GLN A 84 -12.08 -34.15 -13.84
C GLN A 84 -10.96 -34.17 -14.89
N GLY A 85 -10.11 -35.20 -14.91
CA GLY A 85 -9.05 -35.37 -15.92
C GLY A 85 -8.05 -34.21 -15.96
N TRP A 86 -8.20 -33.28 -16.91
CA TRP A 86 -7.29 -32.15 -17.10
C TRP A 86 -7.30 -31.16 -15.92
N LEU A 87 -8.46 -30.96 -15.28
CA LEU A 87 -8.58 -30.02 -14.16
C LEU A 87 -7.81 -30.52 -12.94
N MET A 88 -7.78 -31.84 -12.73
CA MET A 88 -6.94 -32.48 -11.70
C MET A 88 -5.47 -32.13 -11.91
N VAL A 89 -4.97 -32.25 -13.14
CA VAL A 89 -3.56 -31.94 -13.46
C VAL A 89 -3.26 -30.46 -13.19
N VAL A 90 -4.13 -29.55 -13.62
CA VAL A 90 -3.99 -28.11 -13.35
C VAL A 90 -3.99 -27.83 -11.84
N ALA A 91 -4.90 -28.44 -11.09
CA ALA A 91 -4.95 -28.32 -9.63
C ALA A 91 -3.67 -28.84 -8.97
N ASN A 92 -3.11 -29.96 -9.42
CA ASN A 92 -1.86 -30.48 -8.90
C ASN A 92 -0.67 -29.54 -9.18
N TYR A 93 -0.64 -28.86 -10.33
CA TYR A 93 0.39 -27.85 -10.62
C TYR A 93 0.21 -26.58 -9.79
N GLU A 94 -1.04 -26.12 -9.57
CA GLU A 94 -1.33 -25.00 -8.68
C GLU A 94 -0.90 -25.33 -7.24
N TYR A 95 -1.18 -26.55 -6.78
CA TYR A 95 -0.69 -27.09 -5.51
C TYR A 95 0.84 -27.04 -5.43
N ALA A 96 1.53 -27.54 -6.46
CA ALA A 96 2.99 -27.66 -6.44
C ALA A 96 3.73 -26.31 -6.50
N PHE A 97 3.22 -25.33 -7.27
CA PHE A 97 3.99 -24.12 -7.59
C PHE A 97 3.30 -22.79 -7.30
N GLY A 98 1.96 -22.76 -7.26
CA GLY A 98 1.19 -21.51 -7.25
C GLY A 98 1.57 -20.60 -6.08
N TYR A 99 1.54 -21.14 -4.87
CA TYR A 99 1.83 -20.38 -3.65
C TYR A 99 3.30 -19.89 -3.58
N LEU A 100 4.26 -20.67 -4.10
CA LEU A 100 5.68 -20.29 -4.17
C LEU A 100 5.87 -19.12 -5.13
N LEU A 101 5.35 -19.25 -6.35
CA LEU A 101 5.49 -18.26 -7.40
C LEU A 101 4.87 -16.92 -6.99
N VAL A 102 3.64 -16.94 -6.47
CA VAL A 102 2.94 -15.72 -6.08
C VAL A 102 3.64 -15.04 -4.90
N THR A 103 4.12 -15.82 -3.91
CA THR A 103 4.91 -15.29 -2.79
C THR A 103 6.20 -14.62 -3.26
N LEU A 104 6.97 -15.26 -4.16
CA LEU A 104 8.20 -14.70 -4.70
C LEU A 104 7.94 -13.40 -5.48
N VAL A 105 6.90 -13.39 -6.32
CA VAL A 105 6.47 -12.19 -7.05
C VAL A 105 6.09 -11.07 -6.08
N ALA A 106 5.35 -11.38 -5.01
CA ALA A 106 4.95 -10.40 -4.00
C ALA A 106 6.17 -9.84 -3.24
N LEU A 107 7.13 -10.68 -2.84
CA LEU A 107 8.38 -10.26 -2.20
C LEU A 107 9.20 -9.33 -3.10
N VAL A 108 9.42 -9.72 -4.37
CA VAL A 108 10.15 -8.90 -5.35
C VAL A 108 9.43 -7.58 -5.61
N TRP A 109 8.11 -7.61 -5.79
CA TRP A 109 7.31 -6.40 -5.98
C TRP A 109 7.39 -5.47 -4.77
N LEU A 110 7.26 -5.99 -3.55
CA LEU A 110 7.39 -5.22 -2.30
C LEU A 110 8.78 -4.62 -2.18
N TYR A 111 9.83 -5.40 -2.44
CA TYR A 111 11.22 -4.94 -2.37
C TYR A 111 11.49 -3.79 -3.35
N ARG A 112 10.99 -3.90 -4.59
CA ARG A 112 11.23 -2.90 -5.64
C ARG A 112 10.32 -1.68 -5.55
N ARG A 113 9.03 -1.88 -5.31
CA ARG A 113 7.98 -0.84 -5.41
C ARG A 113 7.50 -0.31 -4.06
N ARG A 114 7.60 -1.10 -2.98
CA ARG A 114 7.08 -0.76 -1.64
C ARG A 114 8.13 -0.95 -0.53
N PRO A 115 9.33 -0.33 -0.62
CA PRO A 115 10.43 -0.59 0.31
C PRO A 115 10.14 -0.20 1.77
N ARG A 116 9.13 0.64 2.02
CA ARG A 116 8.66 0.97 3.38
C ARG A 116 7.91 -0.19 4.04
N HIS A 117 7.22 -1.02 3.27
CA HIS A 117 6.41 -2.15 3.76
C HIS A 117 7.19 -3.47 3.76
N TYR A 118 8.20 -3.57 2.89
CA TYR A 118 8.96 -4.80 2.72
C TYR A 118 9.51 -5.39 4.03
N PRO A 119 10.15 -4.63 4.95
CA PRO A 119 10.65 -5.20 6.19
C PRO A 119 9.55 -5.79 7.07
N TRP A 120 8.38 -5.14 7.14
CA TRP A 120 7.24 -5.67 7.91
C TRP A 120 6.72 -6.96 7.27
N ALA A 121 6.54 -6.97 5.96
CA ALA A 121 6.07 -8.14 5.23
C ALA A 121 7.04 -9.33 5.40
N ARG A 122 8.35 -9.08 5.27
CA ARG A 122 9.41 -10.06 5.52
C ARG A 122 9.34 -10.64 6.93
N ASP A 123 9.19 -9.81 7.95
CA ASP A 123 9.16 -10.29 9.34
C ASP A 123 7.92 -11.16 9.59
N VAL A 124 6.75 -10.76 9.09
CA VAL A 124 5.54 -11.60 9.18
C VAL A 124 5.78 -12.94 8.48
N PHE A 125 6.35 -12.92 7.26
CA PHE A 125 6.63 -14.14 6.51
C PHE A 125 7.57 -15.08 7.27
N ALA A 126 8.66 -14.54 7.80
CA ALA A 126 9.66 -15.30 8.55
C ALA A 126 9.08 -15.87 9.86
N ILE A 127 8.39 -15.05 10.65
CA ILE A 127 7.78 -15.48 11.92
C ILE A 127 6.74 -16.57 11.67
N SER A 128 5.82 -16.35 10.72
CA SER A 128 4.79 -17.35 10.39
C SER A 128 5.40 -18.65 9.87
N THR A 129 6.43 -18.59 9.04
CA THR A 129 7.09 -19.80 8.54
C THR A 129 7.85 -20.54 9.65
N LEU A 130 8.52 -19.82 10.54
CA LEU A 130 9.20 -20.44 11.71
C LEU A 130 8.20 -21.11 12.65
N LEU A 131 7.05 -20.48 12.91
CA LEU A 131 5.99 -21.07 13.72
C LEU A 131 5.43 -22.34 13.07
N ALA A 132 5.19 -22.32 11.75
CA ALA A 132 4.74 -23.51 11.03
C ALA A 132 5.77 -24.64 11.08
N ILE A 133 7.06 -24.33 10.85
CA ILE A 133 8.16 -25.28 10.96
C ILE A 133 8.23 -25.89 12.37
N LEU A 134 8.06 -25.08 13.41
CA LEU A 134 8.03 -25.56 14.79
C LEU A 134 6.83 -26.48 15.04
N CYS A 135 5.65 -26.13 14.51
CA CYS A 135 4.47 -26.99 14.57
C CYS A 135 4.70 -28.33 13.86
N PHE A 136 5.28 -28.34 12.65
CA PHE A 136 5.58 -29.59 11.93
C PHE A 136 6.52 -30.52 12.72
N TRP A 137 7.45 -29.93 13.47
CA TRP A 137 8.38 -30.68 14.28
C TRP A 137 7.72 -31.25 15.55
N LEU A 138 6.91 -30.45 16.25
CA LEU A 138 6.25 -30.84 17.51
C LEU A 138 5.00 -31.71 17.31
N TYR A 139 4.21 -31.40 16.29
CA TYR A 139 2.90 -31.98 16.00
C TYR A 139 2.82 -32.32 14.49
N PRO A 140 3.53 -33.38 14.05
CA PRO A 140 3.44 -33.82 12.67
C PRO A 140 2.04 -34.36 12.38
N VAL A 141 1.54 -34.18 11.17
CA VAL A 141 0.18 -34.58 10.78
C VAL A 141 0.21 -35.19 9.39
N ALA A 142 -0.28 -36.42 9.28
CA ALA A 142 -0.45 -37.09 8.01
C ALA A 142 -1.63 -36.47 7.25
N PRO A 143 -1.40 -36.06 5.99
CA PRO A 143 -2.45 -35.49 5.15
C PRO A 143 -3.49 -36.55 4.73
N PRO A 144 -4.72 -36.13 4.35
CA PRO A 144 -5.83 -37.04 4.08
C PRO A 144 -5.53 -38.16 3.08
N ARG A 145 -4.83 -37.84 1.98
CA ARG A 145 -4.50 -38.81 0.91
C ARG A 145 -3.58 -39.96 1.35
N LEU A 146 -2.87 -39.80 2.49
CA LEU A 146 -1.98 -40.84 2.99
C LEU A 146 -2.68 -41.76 4.00
N LEU A 147 -3.83 -41.37 4.54
CA LEU A 147 -4.56 -42.19 5.51
C LEU A 147 -5.19 -43.43 4.82
N PRO A 148 -4.80 -44.67 5.19
CA PRO A 148 -5.20 -45.88 4.46
C PRO A 148 -6.72 -46.09 4.40
N ASP A 149 -7.41 -45.91 5.53
CA ASP A 149 -8.84 -46.20 5.66
C ASP A 149 -9.73 -44.95 5.46
N ALA A 150 -9.13 -43.82 5.09
CA ALA A 150 -9.84 -42.57 4.90
C ALA A 150 -10.42 -42.42 3.48
N GLY A 151 -10.11 -43.33 2.55
CA GLY A 151 -10.72 -43.36 1.21
C GLY A 151 -10.47 -42.11 0.36
N PHE A 152 -9.42 -41.35 0.62
CA PHE A 152 -8.99 -40.24 -0.24
C PHE A 152 -8.13 -40.75 -1.41
N ILE A 153 -8.18 -40.05 -2.54
CA ILE A 153 -7.41 -40.35 -3.74
C ILE A 153 -6.19 -39.43 -3.78
N ASP A 154 -5.00 -40.01 -3.92
CA ASP A 154 -3.76 -39.27 -4.16
C ASP A 154 -3.69 -38.77 -5.61
N THR A 155 -4.37 -37.64 -5.86
CA THR A 155 -4.45 -37.05 -7.20
C THR A 155 -3.10 -36.56 -7.71
N VAL A 156 -2.17 -36.17 -6.81
CA VAL A 156 -0.86 -35.65 -7.18
C VAL A 156 0.00 -36.77 -7.79
N ARG A 157 -0.01 -37.94 -7.16
CA ARG A 157 0.65 -39.13 -7.68
C ARG A 157 -0.03 -39.65 -8.95
N LEU A 158 -1.36 -39.66 -8.98
CA LEU A 158 -2.15 -40.07 -10.16
C LEU A 158 -1.86 -39.20 -11.38
N GLY A 159 -1.73 -37.89 -11.18
CA GLY A 159 -1.54 -36.91 -12.25
C GLY A 159 -0.12 -36.82 -12.81
N GLY A 160 0.86 -37.52 -12.24
CA GLY A 160 2.25 -37.50 -12.73
C GLY A 160 2.89 -36.11 -12.74
N THR A 161 2.55 -35.27 -11.75
CA THR A 161 2.89 -33.84 -11.77
C THR A 161 4.40 -33.63 -11.64
N TRP A 162 5.01 -33.06 -12.67
CA TRP A 162 6.45 -32.80 -12.68
C TRP A 162 6.84 -31.84 -11.55
N GLY A 163 7.82 -32.25 -10.73
CA GLY A 163 8.29 -31.48 -9.57
C GLY A 163 7.41 -31.55 -8.32
N SER A 164 6.41 -32.44 -8.31
CA SER A 164 5.56 -32.73 -7.14
C SER A 164 5.76 -34.19 -6.66
N TRP A 165 4.94 -34.63 -5.69
CA TRP A 165 5.05 -35.97 -5.07
C TRP A 165 5.11 -37.07 -6.13
N GLY A 166 6.12 -37.95 -6.01
CA GLY A 166 6.43 -38.96 -7.02
C GLY A 166 7.49 -38.55 -8.06
N SER A 167 8.07 -37.34 -7.96
CA SER A 167 9.26 -36.95 -8.73
C SER A 167 10.52 -36.88 -7.86
N PRO A 168 11.72 -37.17 -8.41
CA PRO A 168 12.99 -37.13 -7.67
C PRO A 168 13.29 -35.77 -7.01
N MET A 169 12.66 -34.69 -7.47
CA MET A 169 12.91 -33.32 -7.02
C MET A 169 12.32 -33.01 -5.62
N VAL A 170 11.41 -33.85 -5.10
CA VAL A 170 10.74 -33.66 -3.80
C VAL A 170 10.73 -34.93 -2.94
N GLU A 171 11.56 -35.92 -3.31
CA GLU A 171 11.65 -37.21 -2.61
C GLU A 171 12.11 -37.07 -1.14
N GLY A 172 12.82 -35.98 -0.81
CA GLY A 172 13.21 -35.62 0.56
C GLY A 172 12.31 -34.58 1.26
N ALA A 173 11.18 -34.18 0.66
CA ALA A 173 10.28 -33.19 1.28
C ALA A 173 9.35 -33.84 2.31
N ASN A 174 9.02 -33.12 3.39
CA ASN A 174 8.23 -33.66 4.49
C ASN A 174 6.75 -33.81 4.12
N GLN A 175 6.34 -35.02 3.73
CA GLN A 175 4.96 -35.36 3.39
C GLN A 175 4.00 -35.35 4.59
N LEU A 176 4.53 -35.37 5.82
CA LEU A 176 3.79 -35.48 7.08
C LEU A 176 3.63 -34.11 7.79
N ALA A 177 3.75 -33.03 7.01
CA ALA A 177 3.64 -31.65 7.47
C ALA A 177 2.34 -31.00 6.97
N ALA A 178 1.18 -31.64 7.24
CA ALA A 178 -0.10 -31.10 6.80
C ALA A 178 -0.53 -29.85 7.61
N MET A 179 -0.40 -29.88 8.94
CA MET A 179 -0.86 -28.80 9.83
C MET A 179 0.30 -28.01 10.43
N PRO A 180 0.32 -26.67 10.37
CA PRO A 180 -0.59 -25.77 9.65
C PRO A 180 -0.30 -25.70 8.15
N SER A 181 -1.30 -25.38 7.32
CA SER A 181 -1.11 -25.28 5.87
C SER A 181 -0.26 -24.06 5.48
N LEU A 182 0.99 -24.29 5.06
CA LEU A 182 1.86 -23.24 4.51
C LEU A 182 1.33 -22.65 3.21
N HIS A 183 0.65 -23.44 2.38
CA HIS A 183 0.00 -22.95 1.15
C HIS A 183 -0.96 -21.80 1.47
N ILE A 184 -1.85 -22.02 2.43
CA ILE A 184 -2.81 -21.01 2.89
C ILE A 184 -2.13 -19.90 3.67
N GLY A 185 -1.16 -20.24 4.53
CA GLY A 185 -0.40 -19.23 5.26
C GLY A 185 0.27 -18.22 4.32
N TRP A 186 0.89 -18.70 3.24
CA TRP A 186 1.59 -17.86 2.28
C TRP A 186 0.61 -17.08 1.38
N ALA A 187 -0.47 -17.72 0.92
CA ALA A 187 -1.52 -17.02 0.15
C ALA A 187 -2.18 -15.91 0.98
N LEU A 188 -2.49 -16.16 2.26
CA LEU A 188 -3.02 -15.16 3.18
C LEU A 188 -2.01 -14.06 3.47
N TRP A 189 -0.73 -14.40 3.66
CA TRP A 189 0.34 -13.42 3.80
C TRP A 189 0.42 -12.49 2.59
N VAL A 190 0.32 -13.03 1.36
CA VAL A 190 0.24 -12.22 0.13
C VAL A 190 -0.97 -11.29 0.17
N ALA A 191 -2.15 -11.79 0.51
CA ALA A 191 -3.35 -10.95 0.62
C ALA A 191 -3.14 -9.82 1.65
N VAL A 192 -2.79 -10.16 2.90
CA VAL A 192 -2.58 -9.16 3.98
C VAL A 192 -1.54 -8.11 3.57
N THR A 193 -0.42 -8.52 2.98
CA THR A 193 0.63 -7.59 2.55
C THR A 193 0.19 -6.69 1.40
N LEU A 194 -0.59 -7.18 0.43
CA LEU A 194 -1.14 -6.36 -0.67
C LEU A 194 -2.18 -5.36 -0.16
N PHE A 195 -3.04 -5.77 0.77
CA PHE A 195 -3.99 -4.86 1.41
C PHE A 195 -3.26 -3.75 2.18
N ARG A 196 -2.32 -4.11 3.06
CA ARG A 196 -1.56 -3.17 3.90
C ARG A 196 -0.57 -2.30 3.14
N SER A 197 -0.05 -2.76 1.99
CA SER A 197 0.88 -1.98 1.16
C SER A 197 0.20 -0.93 0.27
N GLY A 198 -1.13 -0.86 0.27
CA GLY A 198 -1.84 0.06 -0.61
C GLY A 198 -1.81 -0.39 -2.08
N ALA A 199 -1.79 -1.70 -2.34
CA ALA A 199 -1.81 -2.24 -3.70
C ALA A 199 -3.09 -1.84 -4.47
N ALA A 200 -3.06 -1.98 -5.79
CA ALA A 200 -4.22 -1.67 -6.63
C ALA A 200 -5.42 -2.57 -6.26
N TRP A 201 -6.64 -2.07 -6.47
CA TRP A 201 -7.86 -2.80 -6.09
C TRP A 201 -7.96 -4.17 -6.76
N TRP A 202 -7.55 -4.27 -8.04
CA TRP A 202 -7.52 -5.55 -8.77
C TRP A 202 -6.53 -6.54 -8.16
N ALA A 203 -5.38 -6.08 -7.67
CA ALA A 203 -4.37 -6.95 -7.04
C ALA A 203 -4.89 -7.51 -5.71
N ARG A 204 -5.65 -6.71 -4.97
CA ARG A 204 -6.32 -7.13 -3.74
C ARG A 204 -7.38 -8.19 -4.02
N ILE A 205 -8.26 -7.95 -4.99
CA ILE A 205 -9.28 -8.94 -5.39
C ILE A 205 -8.61 -10.22 -5.92
N ALA A 206 -7.60 -10.11 -6.78
CA ALA A 206 -6.85 -11.26 -7.27
C ALA A 206 -6.20 -12.06 -6.13
N SER A 207 -5.70 -11.39 -5.08
CA SER A 207 -5.15 -12.09 -3.91
C SER A 207 -6.19 -12.86 -3.11
N ILE A 208 -7.43 -12.34 -3.00
CA ILE A 208 -8.54 -13.10 -2.40
C ILE A 208 -8.89 -14.30 -3.26
N GLY A 209 -8.97 -14.11 -4.59
CA GLY A 209 -9.16 -15.21 -5.54
C GLY A 209 -8.09 -16.30 -5.39
N HIS A 210 -6.82 -15.90 -5.29
CA HIS A 210 -5.70 -16.83 -5.08
C HIS A 210 -5.83 -17.61 -3.76
N VAL A 211 -6.23 -16.96 -2.66
CA VAL A 211 -6.49 -17.66 -1.38
C VAL A 211 -7.60 -18.70 -1.54
N LEU A 212 -8.71 -18.35 -2.19
CA LEU A 212 -9.83 -19.27 -2.41
C LEU A 212 -9.44 -20.44 -3.33
N VAL A 213 -8.75 -20.17 -4.43
CA VAL A 213 -8.25 -21.20 -5.35
C VAL A 213 -7.29 -22.13 -4.62
N THR A 214 -6.32 -21.57 -3.88
CA THR A 214 -5.36 -22.37 -3.11
C THR A 214 -6.09 -23.26 -2.09
N PHE A 215 -7.08 -22.72 -1.37
CA PHE A 215 -7.87 -23.48 -0.40
C PHE A 215 -8.61 -24.65 -1.05
N THR A 216 -9.33 -24.39 -2.14
CA THR A 216 -10.04 -25.43 -2.88
C THR A 216 -9.07 -26.50 -3.38
N VAL A 217 -7.94 -26.10 -3.94
CA VAL A 217 -6.93 -27.02 -4.50
C VAL A 217 -6.33 -27.90 -3.41
N ILE A 218 -5.91 -27.37 -2.27
CA ILE A 218 -5.27 -28.19 -1.22
C ILE A 218 -6.22 -29.22 -0.60
N VAL A 219 -7.51 -28.86 -0.48
CA VAL A 219 -8.56 -29.75 0.03
C VAL A 219 -8.91 -30.80 -1.02
N ALA A 220 -9.17 -30.37 -2.26
CA ALA A 220 -9.54 -31.24 -3.37
C ALA A 220 -8.43 -32.23 -3.76
N THR A 221 -7.16 -31.87 -3.58
CA THR A 221 -6.04 -32.79 -3.85
C THR A 221 -5.75 -33.75 -2.68
N GLY A 222 -6.50 -33.66 -1.57
CA GLY A 222 -6.29 -34.50 -0.39
C GLY A 222 -4.97 -34.22 0.34
N ASN A 223 -4.37 -33.05 0.13
CA ASN A 223 -3.11 -32.67 0.74
C ASN A 223 -3.27 -31.99 2.10
N HIS A 224 -4.46 -31.46 2.39
CA HIS A 224 -4.74 -30.76 3.63
C HIS A 224 -6.19 -30.96 4.07
N TYR A 225 -6.41 -30.99 5.38
CA TYR A 225 -7.73 -30.82 6.00
C TYR A 225 -8.12 -29.33 5.94
N TRP A 226 -9.42 -29.00 5.95
CA TRP A 226 -9.84 -27.60 6.04
C TRP A 226 -9.35 -26.94 7.35
N LEU A 227 -9.17 -27.72 8.41
CA LEU A 227 -8.60 -27.27 9.68
C LEU A 227 -7.12 -26.86 9.56
N ASP A 228 -6.37 -27.44 8.62
CA ASP A 228 -4.98 -27.02 8.36
C ASP A 228 -4.95 -25.58 7.82
N ALA A 229 -5.94 -25.19 7.02
CA ALA A 229 -6.09 -23.83 6.51
C ALA A 229 -6.36 -22.84 7.64
N LEU A 230 -7.17 -23.23 8.63
CA LEU A 230 -7.39 -22.46 9.85
C LEU A 230 -6.09 -22.29 10.64
N GLY A 231 -5.31 -23.36 10.80
CA GLY A 231 -3.98 -23.32 11.40
C GLY A 231 -3.05 -22.33 10.67
N GLY A 232 -3.06 -22.35 9.34
CA GLY A 232 -2.30 -21.40 8.50
C GLY A 232 -2.72 -19.94 8.75
N ALA A 233 -4.03 -19.68 8.85
CA ALA A 233 -4.55 -18.35 9.16
C ALA A 233 -4.13 -17.87 10.55
N VAL A 234 -4.18 -18.75 11.57
CA VAL A 234 -3.76 -18.44 12.94
C VAL A 234 -2.28 -18.06 12.98
N VAL A 235 -1.42 -18.86 12.33
CA VAL A 235 0.03 -18.61 12.31
C VAL A 235 0.38 -17.31 11.57
N VAL A 236 -0.34 -16.97 10.50
CA VAL A 236 -0.22 -15.64 9.86
C VAL A 236 -0.68 -14.53 10.80
N GLY A 237 -1.80 -14.72 11.50
CA GLY A 237 -2.32 -13.77 12.48
C GLY A 237 -1.32 -13.46 13.60
N ILE A 238 -0.69 -14.51 14.16
CA ILE A 238 0.37 -14.38 15.17
C ILE A 238 1.58 -13.63 14.59
N GLY A 239 2.00 -13.97 13.37
CA GLY A 239 3.10 -13.28 12.70
C GLY A 239 2.83 -11.78 12.49
N VAL A 240 1.61 -11.44 12.08
CA VAL A 240 1.14 -10.05 11.95
C VAL A 240 1.18 -9.32 13.29
N LEU A 241 0.63 -9.93 14.35
CA LEU A 241 0.61 -9.37 15.69
C LEU A 241 2.03 -9.14 16.22
N ALA A 242 2.91 -10.14 16.12
CA ALA A 242 4.30 -10.05 16.55
C ALA A 242 5.06 -8.95 15.80
N ALA A 243 4.90 -8.86 14.47
CA ALA A 243 5.54 -7.83 13.66
C ALA A 243 5.00 -6.42 13.96
N ASP A 244 3.70 -6.28 14.25
CA ASP A 244 3.09 -5.01 14.63
C ASP A 244 3.54 -4.54 16.03
N LEU A 245 3.58 -5.46 17.00
CA LEU A 245 4.09 -5.19 18.35
C LEU A 245 5.55 -4.76 18.33
N ALA A 246 6.41 -5.48 17.60
CA ALA A 246 7.83 -5.16 17.49
C ALA A 246 8.12 -3.78 16.88
N ARG A 247 7.16 -3.21 16.14
CA ARG A 247 7.30 -1.91 15.46
C ARG A 247 6.59 -0.76 16.19
N GLY A 248 5.89 -1.05 17.29
CA GLY A 248 5.32 -0.05 18.21
C GLY A 248 4.13 0.76 17.71
N LYS A 249 3.71 0.57 16.44
CA LYS A 249 2.44 1.09 15.89
C LYS A 249 1.94 0.11 14.83
N PRO A 250 0.66 -0.34 14.88
CA PRO A 250 0.09 -1.09 13.77
C PRO A 250 0.27 -0.26 12.52
N VAL A 251 0.91 -0.85 11.53
CA VAL A 251 1.14 -0.23 10.23
C VAL A 251 -0.22 -0.14 9.50
N MET A 252 -1.11 0.72 9.99
CA MET A 252 -2.37 1.10 9.36
C MET A 252 -2.03 2.13 8.30
N TRP A 253 -1.98 1.66 7.05
CA TRP A 253 -1.94 2.56 5.91
C TRP A 253 -3.37 2.89 5.52
N ASP A 254 -3.78 4.07 5.96
CA ASP A 254 -4.77 4.90 5.32
C ASP A 254 -4.91 4.57 3.82
N ALA A 255 -6.00 3.89 3.45
CA ALA A 255 -6.44 3.76 2.07
C ALA A 255 -6.67 5.15 1.41
N SER A 256 -6.67 6.21 2.23
CA SER A 256 -6.74 7.61 1.83
C SER A 256 -5.40 8.18 1.31
N ALA A 257 -4.24 7.53 1.51
CA ALA A 257 -2.97 8.02 0.98
C ALA A 257 -2.84 7.85 -0.55
N SER A 258 -3.49 6.83 -1.13
CA SER A 258 -3.52 6.60 -2.58
C SER A 258 -4.81 7.10 -3.25
N ARG A 259 -5.91 7.30 -2.52
CA ARG A 259 -7.12 7.99 -3.05
C ARG A 259 -7.02 9.52 -3.04
N ARG A 260 -6.08 10.12 -2.29
CA ARG A 260 -5.83 11.58 -2.32
C ARG A 260 -5.19 12.10 -3.60
N LEU A 261 -4.89 11.24 -4.58
CA LEU A 261 -4.43 11.66 -5.91
C LEU A 261 -5.51 11.61 -7.00
N ARG A 262 -6.74 11.12 -6.69
CA ARG A 262 -7.88 11.14 -7.62
C ARG A 262 -9.11 11.93 -7.11
N ARG A 263 -8.96 12.65 -6.00
CA ARG A 263 -9.83 13.74 -5.57
C ARG A 263 -9.03 15.03 -5.49
N ARG A 264 -8.44 15.48 -6.62
CA ARG A 264 -8.10 16.90 -6.81
C ARG A 264 -9.37 17.60 -7.31
N GLY A 265 -10.44 17.48 -6.52
CA GLY A 265 -11.75 18.04 -6.80
C GLY A 265 -12.13 18.91 -5.63
N ARG A 266 -11.70 20.18 -5.73
CA ARG A 266 -12.22 21.38 -5.05
C ARG A 266 -12.29 21.32 -3.50
N PRO A 267 -11.54 22.16 -2.75
CA PRO A 267 -12.03 22.53 -1.43
C PRO A 267 -13.43 23.10 -1.61
N ALA A 268 -14.39 22.67 -0.78
CA ALA A 268 -15.72 23.25 -0.75
C ALA A 268 -15.55 24.76 -0.54
N TYR A 269 -15.89 25.55 -1.56
CA TYR A 269 -15.82 27.02 -1.54
C TYR A 269 -16.86 27.63 -0.59
N THR A 270 -17.75 26.82 -0.03
CA THR A 270 -18.97 27.25 0.65
C THR A 270 -18.86 27.41 2.17
N GLY A 271 -17.65 27.44 2.75
CA GLY A 271 -17.50 27.57 4.21
C GLY A 271 -16.49 28.59 4.71
N ALA A 272 -15.82 29.34 3.83
CA ALA A 272 -14.70 30.22 4.22
C ALA A 272 -14.86 31.67 3.74
N VAL A 273 -16.11 32.15 3.63
CA VAL A 273 -16.41 33.58 3.33
C VAL A 273 -16.79 34.36 4.60
N THR A 274 -16.85 33.72 5.76
CA THR A 274 -17.17 34.39 7.03
C THR A 274 -16.08 34.17 8.06
N ASP A 275 -14.89 34.69 7.78
CA ASP A 275 -13.94 35.03 8.84
C ASP A 275 -13.16 36.28 8.43
N THR A 276 -13.88 37.39 8.49
CA THR A 276 -13.37 38.76 8.49
C THR A 276 -12.63 39.00 9.81
N ALA A 277 -11.43 38.45 9.93
CA ALA A 277 -10.43 38.98 10.85
C ALA A 277 -9.49 39.88 10.04
N THR A 278 -9.81 41.17 10.07
CA THR A 278 -8.96 42.27 9.63
C THR A 278 -7.75 42.32 10.55
N ASP A 279 -6.73 41.50 10.28
CA ASP A 279 -5.41 41.70 10.86
C ASP A 279 -4.84 42.99 10.24
N ALA A 280 -5.17 44.12 10.86
CA ALA A 280 -4.60 45.43 10.58
C ALA A 280 -3.10 45.41 10.90
N LYS A 281 -2.30 44.85 9.99
CA LYS A 281 -0.86 45.08 9.94
C LYS A 281 -0.63 46.40 9.20
N THR A 282 0.17 47.27 9.80
CA THR A 282 0.62 48.53 9.20
C THR A 282 1.00 48.30 7.73
N PRO A 283 0.49 49.13 6.78
CA PRO A 283 0.75 48.94 5.35
C PRO A 283 2.26 48.91 5.10
N VAL A 284 2.75 47.77 4.62
CA VAL A 284 4.14 47.68 4.17
C VAL A 284 4.18 48.40 2.81
N PRO A 285 5.06 49.39 2.62
CA PRO A 285 5.14 50.09 1.34
C PRO A 285 5.61 49.13 0.22
N PRO A 286 5.17 49.35 -1.02
CA PRO A 286 5.61 48.54 -2.16
C PRO A 286 7.12 48.68 -2.35
N LYS A 287 7.80 47.56 -2.63
CA LYS A 287 9.24 47.51 -2.89
C LYS A 287 9.57 48.18 -4.22
N ALA A 288 10.79 48.70 -4.34
CA ALA A 288 11.29 49.30 -5.60
C ALA A 288 11.13 48.39 -6.83
N ALA A 289 11.33 47.07 -6.67
CA ALA A 289 11.15 46.10 -7.75
C ALA A 289 9.68 45.97 -8.20
N GLN A 290 8.72 46.11 -7.28
CA GLN A 290 7.28 46.05 -7.59
C GLN A 290 6.85 47.32 -8.34
N LEU A 291 7.34 48.48 -7.89
CA LEU A 291 7.14 49.76 -8.59
C LEU A 291 7.77 49.75 -9.99
N ALA A 292 9.00 49.22 -10.12
CA ALA A 292 9.67 49.10 -11.40
C ALA A 292 8.89 48.20 -12.37
N ALA A 293 8.46 47.01 -11.92
CA ALA A 293 7.68 46.09 -12.75
C ALA A 293 6.37 46.72 -13.25
N ALA A 294 5.64 47.42 -12.37
CA ALA A 294 4.41 48.12 -12.75
C ALA A 294 4.68 49.27 -13.74
N ARG A 295 5.72 50.08 -13.51
CA ARG A 295 6.11 51.17 -14.42
C ARG A 295 6.56 50.66 -15.79
N THR A 296 7.31 49.56 -15.84
CA THR A 296 7.71 48.92 -17.09
C THR A 296 6.47 48.47 -17.86
N PHE A 297 5.50 47.82 -17.21
CA PHE A 297 4.27 47.40 -17.86
C PHE A 297 3.48 48.58 -18.44
N VAL A 298 3.33 49.67 -17.67
CA VAL A 298 2.66 50.90 -18.16
C VAL A 298 3.41 51.52 -19.35
N ALA A 299 4.75 51.50 -19.33
CA ALA A 299 5.56 52.01 -20.44
C ALA A 299 5.45 51.15 -21.71
N GLU A 300 5.32 49.82 -21.55
CA GLU A 300 5.19 48.87 -22.67
C GLU A 300 3.80 48.88 -23.31
N HIS A 301 2.73 49.06 -22.52
CA HIS A 301 1.34 48.85 -22.95
C HIS A 301 0.47 50.13 -23.00
N GLY A 302 1.02 51.28 -22.60
CA GLY A 302 0.34 52.58 -22.66
C GLY A 302 -0.67 52.81 -21.53
N LYS A 303 -1.02 54.08 -21.29
CA LYS A 303 -1.98 54.52 -20.26
C LYS A 303 -3.40 54.68 -20.85
N PRO A 304 -4.48 54.43 -20.09
CA PRO A 304 -4.50 53.88 -18.73
C PRO A 304 -4.39 52.36 -18.72
N VAL A 305 -3.72 51.82 -17.70
CA VAL A 305 -3.68 50.39 -17.38
C VAL A 305 -4.61 50.12 -16.22
N LYS A 306 -5.58 49.22 -16.40
CA LYS A 306 -6.49 48.82 -15.33
C LYS A 306 -5.78 47.88 -14.36
N ALA A 307 -5.87 48.13 -13.07
CA ALA A 307 -5.21 47.39 -12.01
C ALA A 307 -6.24 46.78 -11.04
N VAL A 308 -6.27 45.45 -10.93
CA VAL A 308 -7.19 44.70 -10.05
C VAL A 308 -6.41 44.04 -8.92
N VAL A 309 -6.68 44.43 -7.67
CA VAL A 309 -6.02 43.87 -6.49
C VAL A 309 -6.81 42.66 -5.97
N GLN A 310 -6.15 41.51 -5.85
CA GLN A 310 -6.77 40.27 -5.38
C GLN A 310 -5.99 39.61 -4.27
N ARG A 311 -6.64 39.30 -3.15
CA ARG A 311 -6.03 38.51 -2.08
C ARG A 311 -5.78 37.07 -2.54
N ILE A 312 -4.55 36.59 -2.42
CA ILE A 312 -4.13 35.23 -2.81
C ILE A 312 -3.79 34.35 -1.59
N GLY A 313 -4.49 34.58 -0.48
CA GLY A 313 -4.30 33.86 0.79
C GLY A 313 -3.04 34.30 1.54
N ARG A 314 -2.29 33.34 2.10
CA ARG A 314 -1.08 33.62 2.91
C ARG A 314 0.09 34.21 2.10
N ALA A 315 0.04 34.16 0.78
CA ALA A 315 1.07 34.73 -0.09
C ALA A 315 0.94 36.26 -0.25
N GLY A 316 -0.18 36.86 0.19
CA GLY A 316 -0.44 38.30 0.13
C GLY A 316 -1.55 38.64 -0.85
N ALA A 317 -1.32 39.66 -1.67
CA ALA A 317 -2.22 40.03 -2.77
C ALA A 317 -1.47 40.06 -4.11
N ARG A 318 -2.23 39.88 -5.20
CA ARG A 318 -1.76 40.04 -6.57
C ARG A 318 -2.44 41.27 -7.16
N VAL A 319 -1.65 42.20 -7.68
CA VAL A 319 -2.14 43.30 -8.52
C VAL A 319 -2.03 42.85 -9.96
N LEU A 320 -3.17 42.57 -10.59
CA LEU A 320 -3.22 42.22 -12.00
C LEU A 320 -3.33 43.49 -12.84
N LEU A 321 -2.52 43.60 -13.87
CA LEU A 321 -2.45 44.75 -14.78
C LEU A 321 -3.03 44.36 -16.14
N VAL A 322 -3.96 45.16 -16.65
CA VAL A 322 -4.62 44.98 -17.94
C VAL A 322 -4.35 46.22 -18.80
N GLY A 323 -3.53 46.05 -19.83
CA GLY A 323 -3.25 47.10 -20.82
C GLY A 323 -4.43 47.35 -21.75
N GLY A 324 -4.51 48.54 -22.34
CA GLY A 324 -5.54 48.86 -23.34
C GLY A 324 -5.42 48.03 -24.64
N ASP A 325 -4.25 47.46 -24.90
CA ASP A 325 -3.97 46.48 -25.95
C ASP A 325 -4.38 45.04 -25.59
N GLY A 326 -4.90 44.84 -24.38
CA GLY A 326 -5.33 43.58 -23.81
C GLY A 326 -4.22 42.70 -23.26
N ALA A 327 -3.00 43.23 -23.13
CA ALA A 327 -1.90 42.56 -22.45
C ALA A 327 -2.20 42.38 -20.95
N LEU A 328 -1.62 41.31 -20.38
CA LEU A 328 -1.80 40.93 -18.98
C LEU A 328 -0.46 40.81 -18.26
N GLY A 329 -0.32 41.57 -17.18
CA GLY A 329 0.80 41.52 -16.24
C GLY A 329 0.34 41.24 -14.81
N ASP A 330 1.24 40.80 -13.93
CA ASP A 330 0.94 40.66 -12.50
C ASP A 330 2.12 41.07 -11.62
N VAL A 331 1.81 41.72 -10.50
CA VAL A 331 2.76 42.07 -9.45
C VAL A 331 2.24 41.50 -8.13
N VAL A 332 3.04 40.67 -7.47
CA VAL A 332 2.67 40.08 -6.17
C VAL A 332 3.20 40.96 -5.03
N VAL A 333 2.31 41.34 -4.13
CA VAL A 333 2.55 42.22 -2.98
C VAL A 333 2.17 41.52 -1.66
N PRO A 334 2.74 41.93 -0.51
CA PRO A 334 2.51 41.26 0.77
C PRO A 334 1.07 41.33 1.29
N SER A 335 0.29 42.36 0.91
CA SER A 335 -1.09 42.54 1.35
C SER A 335 -1.92 43.34 0.34
N VAL A 336 -3.23 43.42 0.55
CA VAL A 336 -4.14 44.21 -0.31
C VAL A 336 -3.79 45.70 -0.19
N GLU A 337 -3.50 46.16 1.03
CA GLU A 337 -3.12 47.54 1.32
C GLU A 337 -1.83 47.93 0.60
N THR A 338 -0.83 47.04 0.53
CA THR A 338 0.37 47.28 -0.30
C THR A 338 0.04 47.32 -1.79
N GLY A 339 -0.99 46.60 -2.24
CA GLY A 339 -1.46 46.62 -3.63
C GLY A 339 -2.13 47.93 -4.00
N GLU A 340 -2.98 48.44 -3.12
CA GLU A 340 -3.60 49.78 -3.27
C GLU A 340 -2.53 50.87 -3.28
N ALA A 341 -1.57 50.82 -2.34
CA ALA A 341 -0.44 51.75 -2.31
C ALA A 341 0.45 51.66 -3.56
N LEU A 342 0.54 50.49 -4.23
CA LEU A 342 1.24 50.34 -5.50
C LEU A 342 0.52 51.08 -6.63
N ILE A 343 -0.82 51.00 -6.68
CA ILE A 343 -1.64 51.68 -7.69
C ILE A 343 -1.50 53.20 -7.53
N GLU A 344 -1.58 53.71 -6.31
CA GLU A 344 -1.42 55.15 -6.03
C GLU A 344 -0.02 55.67 -6.38
N ALA A 345 1.02 54.84 -6.22
CA ALA A 345 2.42 55.24 -6.45
C ALA A 345 2.88 55.17 -7.91
N VAL A 346 2.09 54.58 -8.82
CA VAL A 346 2.46 54.39 -10.23
C VAL A 346 1.47 55.13 -11.13
N GLU A 347 1.93 56.25 -11.68
CA GLU A 347 1.15 57.06 -12.60
C GLU A 347 0.74 56.26 -13.85
N GLY A 348 -0.57 56.25 -14.15
CA GLY A 348 -1.13 55.51 -15.27
C GLY A 348 -1.75 54.17 -14.91
N LEU A 349 -1.67 53.74 -13.64
CA LEU A 349 -2.52 52.67 -13.12
C LEU A 349 -3.86 53.24 -12.66
N GLU A 350 -4.94 52.61 -13.10
CA GLU A 350 -6.30 52.93 -12.67
C GLU A 350 -6.85 51.74 -11.88
N ARG A 351 -7.30 51.99 -10.66
CA ARG A 351 -7.97 50.96 -9.86
C ARG A 351 -9.21 50.47 -10.58
N SER A 352 -9.33 49.16 -10.74
CA SER A 352 -10.48 48.53 -11.39
C SER A 352 -10.88 47.24 -10.68
N GLU A 353 -12.05 46.73 -11.02
CA GLU A 353 -12.55 45.43 -10.59
C GLU A 353 -12.71 44.52 -11.82
N TRP A 354 -13.06 43.25 -11.58
CA TRP A 354 -13.44 42.34 -12.66
C TRP A 354 -14.87 42.61 -13.15
N ASP A 355 -15.10 43.83 -13.62
CA ASP A 355 -16.30 44.23 -14.33
C ASP A 355 -16.27 43.73 -15.79
N ALA A 356 -17.40 43.90 -16.48
CA ALA A 356 -17.54 43.46 -17.87
C ALA A 356 -16.51 44.11 -18.81
N ASP A 357 -16.17 45.37 -18.58
CA ASP A 357 -15.26 46.14 -19.44
C ASP A 357 -13.81 45.68 -19.24
N THR A 358 -13.41 45.39 -18.01
CA THR A 358 -12.09 44.88 -17.65
C THR A 358 -11.91 43.46 -18.18
N VAL A 359 -12.92 42.61 -18.08
CA VAL A 359 -12.90 41.26 -18.67
C VAL A 359 -12.81 41.36 -20.20
N ALA A 360 -13.63 42.22 -20.83
CA ALA A 360 -13.64 42.40 -22.28
C ALA A 360 -12.32 42.95 -22.83
N ALA A 361 -11.61 43.78 -22.05
CA ALA A 361 -10.29 44.28 -22.40
C ALA A 361 -9.20 43.18 -22.37
N THR A 362 -9.39 42.06 -21.67
CA THR A 362 -8.32 41.04 -21.55
C THR A 362 -8.18 40.16 -22.79
N VAL A 363 -6.96 40.01 -23.29
CA VAL A 363 -6.63 39.07 -24.39
C VAL A 363 -5.71 37.95 -23.88
N ILE A 364 -6.26 36.74 -23.76
CA ILE A 364 -5.49 35.56 -23.33
C ILE A 364 -4.68 34.98 -24.51
N GLY A 365 -3.52 35.60 -24.76
CA GLY A 365 -2.59 35.19 -25.81
C GLY A 365 -1.74 33.94 -25.49
N PRO A 366 -1.01 33.40 -26.47
CA PRO A 366 -0.13 32.23 -26.30
C PRO A 366 0.93 32.40 -25.22
N GLU A 367 1.49 33.61 -25.06
CA GLU A 367 2.47 33.90 -24.01
C GLU A 367 1.85 33.78 -22.61
N HIS A 368 0.66 34.33 -22.42
CA HIS A 368 -0.06 34.25 -21.15
C HIS A 368 -0.38 32.78 -20.79
N ARG A 369 -0.82 31.99 -21.78
CA ARG A 369 -1.02 30.54 -21.60
C ARG A 369 0.27 29.81 -21.22
N ARG A 370 1.41 30.16 -21.82
CA ARG A 370 2.74 29.61 -21.46
C ARG A 370 3.19 30.00 -20.05
N ARG A 371 2.85 31.20 -19.57
CA ARG A 371 3.09 31.60 -18.17
C ARG A 371 2.18 30.81 -17.20
N MET A 372 0.90 30.66 -17.53
CA MET A 372 -0.06 29.92 -16.69
C MET A 372 0.21 28.41 -16.61
N ALA A 373 0.74 27.81 -17.68
CA ALA A 373 1.01 26.37 -17.73
C ALA A 373 2.21 25.93 -16.86
N GLY A 374 2.92 26.88 -16.24
CA GLY A 374 3.99 26.63 -15.29
C GLY A 374 5.26 26.03 -15.92
N PRO A 375 6.28 25.71 -15.10
CA PRO A 375 7.59 25.24 -15.60
C PRO A 375 7.54 23.93 -16.39
N LEU A 376 6.50 23.12 -16.17
CA LEU A 376 6.35 21.80 -16.79
C LEU A 376 5.86 21.85 -18.24
N ALA A 377 5.28 22.96 -18.68
CA ALA A 377 4.82 23.16 -20.06
C ALA A 377 5.82 23.93 -20.94
N ARG A 378 6.99 24.28 -20.39
CA ARG A 378 8.10 24.91 -21.12
C ARG A 378 9.16 23.90 -21.59
N ARG A 379 8.93 22.61 -21.34
CA ARG A 379 9.67 21.49 -21.91
C ARG A 379 8.80 20.88 -23.00
#